data_AF-A0A0G3GUR3-F1
#
_entry.id   AF-A0A0G3GUR3-F1
#
_cell.length_a   1.000
_cell.length_b   1.000
_cell.length_c   1.000
_cell.angle_alpha   90.00
_cell.angle_beta   90.00
_cell.angle_gamma   90.00
#
_symmetry.space_group_name_H-M   'P 1'
#
loop_
_entity.id
_entity.type
_entity.pdbx_description
1 polymer ?
#
loop_
_entity_poly.entity_id
_entity_poly.type
_entity_poly.pdbx_seq_one_letter_code
_entity_poly.pdbx_strand_id
1 'polypeptide(L)'
;MTSGRIQVDVPVARSLLGDLQREADTQIRVHNADIPQVSAGALGRDFGEYEQRLAAAFGRLHDRIARQIVNVKEAAAAADADVALIAAVDVDNAGGFGGQR
;
A
#
# COMPACT_ATOMS: atom_id res chain seq x y z
N MET A 1 27.45 24.55 -1.89
CA MET A 1 26.68 23.29 -1.79
C MET A 1 25.58 23.36 -2.83
N THR A 2 25.74 22.64 -3.94
CA THR A 2 24.75 22.59 -5.01
C THR A 2 23.55 21.79 -4.51
N SER A 3 22.47 22.48 -4.14
CA SER A 3 21.18 21.87 -3.89
C SER A 3 20.77 21.13 -5.17
N GLY A 4 20.86 19.81 -5.17
CA GLY A 4 20.47 18.99 -6.30
C GLY A 4 18.97 19.17 -6.50
N ARG A 5 18.57 19.86 -7.57
CA ARG A 5 17.16 19.94 -7.98
C ARG A 5 16.68 18.53 -8.27
N ILE A 6 15.87 17.98 -7.37
CA ILE A 6 15.10 16.77 -7.65
C ILE A 6 14.01 17.21 -8.64
N GLN A 7 14.18 16.86 -9.92
CA GLN A 7 13.11 16.98 -10.90
C GLN A 7 12.21 15.76 -10.76
N VAL A 8 11.03 15.95 -10.16
CA VAL A 8 9.98 14.94 -10.13
C VAL A 8 9.08 15.16 -11.35
N ASP A 9 8.94 14.16 -12.21
CA ASP A 9 7.88 14.13 -13.21
C ASP A 9 6.56 13.86 -12.48
N VAL A 10 5.87 14.93 -12.09
CA VAL A 10 4.64 14.87 -11.29
C VAL A 10 3.57 14.00 -11.95
N PRO A 11 3.20 14.20 -13.24
CA PRO A 11 2.22 13.34 -13.91
C PRO A 11 2.57 11.85 -13.83
N VAL A 12 3.82 11.48 -14.10
CA VAL A 12 4.26 10.08 -14.08
C VAL A 12 4.25 9.53 -12.65
N ALA A 13 4.75 10.28 -11.67
CA ALA A 13 4.79 9.87 -10.28
C ALA A 13 3.37 9.62 -9.72
N ARG A 14 2.44 10.53 -9.97
CA ARG A 14 1.04 10.40 -9.53
C ARG A 14 0.34 9.23 -10.21
N SER A 15 0.60 9.01 -11.50
CA SER A 15 0.06 7.84 -12.22
C SER A 15 0.52 6.54 -11.55
N LEU A 16 1.83 6.40 -11.30
CA LEU A 16 2.42 5.22 -10.68
C LEU A 16 1.87 4.97 -9.27
N LEU A 17 1.75 6.03 -8.46
CA LEU A 17 1.20 5.93 -7.10
C LEU A 17 -0.28 5.56 -7.12
N GLY A 18 -1.04 6.08 -8.08
CA GLY A 18 -2.42 5.68 -8.32
C GLY A 18 -2.56 4.21 -8.76
N ASP A 19 -1.67 3.72 -9.62
CA ASP A 19 -1.61 2.31 -10.01
C ASP A 19 -1.31 1.41 -8.80
N LEU A 20 -0.34 1.80 -7.96
CA LEU A 20 0.02 1.06 -6.76
C LEU A 20 -1.14 0.97 -5.75
N GLN A 21 -1.89 2.05 -5.55
CA GLN A 21 -3.09 2.03 -4.70
C GLN A 21 -4.17 1.09 -5.24
N ARG A 22 -4.43 1.10 -6.57
CA ARG A 22 -5.39 0.20 -7.21
C ARG A 22 -4.98 -1.26 -7.12
N GLU A 23 -3.69 -1.54 -7.30
CA GLU A 23 -3.15 -2.89 -7.16
C GLU A 23 -3.28 -3.38 -5.72
N ALA A 24 -2.94 -2.55 -4.73
CA ALA A 24 -3.15 -2.90 -3.32
C ALA A 24 -4.63 -3.19 -2.99
N ASP A 25 -5.55 -2.41 -3.55
CA ASP A 25 -7.01 -2.65 -3.43
C ASP A 25 -7.48 -3.94 -4.10
N THR A 26 -6.79 -4.37 -5.16
CA THR A 26 -7.05 -5.65 -5.81
C THR A 26 -6.50 -6.79 -4.97
N GLN A 27 -5.26 -6.68 -4.50
CA GLN A 27 -4.61 -7.70 -3.68
C GLN A 27 -5.33 -7.93 -2.36
N ILE A 28 -5.76 -6.88 -1.65
CA ILE A 28 -6.48 -7.06 -0.37
C ILE A 28 -7.83 -7.76 -0.58
N ARG A 29 -8.50 -7.48 -1.71
CA ARG A 29 -9.78 -8.11 -2.06
C ARG A 29 -9.60 -9.59 -2.36
N VAL A 30 -8.58 -9.93 -3.16
CA VAL A 30 -8.25 -11.33 -3.48
C VAL A 30 -7.80 -12.07 -2.22
N HIS A 31 -6.91 -11.47 -1.43
CA HIS A 31 -6.42 -12.02 -0.17
C HIS A 31 -7.57 -12.37 0.79
N ASN A 32 -8.56 -11.48 0.93
CA ASN A 32 -9.72 -11.73 1.78
C ASN A 32 -10.70 -12.77 1.22
N ALA A 33 -10.62 -13.13 -0.07
CA ALA A 33 -11.45 -14.17 -0.66
C ALA A 33 -10.94 -15.58 -0.29
N ASP A 34 -9.63 -15.72 -0.04
CA ASP A 34 -8.94 -17.01 0.16
C ASP A 34 -8.47 -17.20 1.60
N ILE A 35 -9.38 -17.01 2.58
CA ILE A 35 -9.06 -17.25 3.99
C ILE A 35 -8.71 -18.74 4.18
N PRO A 36 -7.50 -19.10 4.64
CA PRO A 36 -7.14 -20.49 4.86
C PRO A 36 -8.00 -21.08 5.98
N GLN A 37 -8.87 -22.01 5.64
CA GLN A 37 -9.68 -22.76 6.61
C GLN A 37 -9.03 -24.12 6.85
N VAL A 38 -8.70 -24.44 8.10
CA VAL A 38 -8.45 -25.81 8.52
C VAL A 38 -9.80 -26.37 8.97
N SER A 39 -10.43 -27.20 8.13
CA SER A 39 -11.73 -27.79 8.48
C SER A 39 -11.59 -28.71 9.69
N ALA A 40 -12.58 -28.68 10.58
CA ALA A 40 -12.60 -29.54 11.77
C ALA A 40 -12.50 -31.02 11.37
N GLY A 41 -11.54 -31.74 11.93
CA GLY A 41 -11.30 -33.16 11.64
C GLY A 41 -10.52 -33.44 10.36
N ALA A 42 -9.96 -32.43 9.69
CA ALA A 42 -9.10 -32.59 8.50
C ALA A 42 -7.86 -33.46 8.77
N LEU A 43 -7.34 -33.44 9.99
CA LEU A 43 -6.15 -34.16 10.42
C LEU A 43 -6.49 -35.44 11.20
N GLY A 44 -7.78 -35.68 11.47
CA GLY A 44 -8.27 -36.86 12.19
C GLY A 44 -8.46 -36.66 13.70
N ARG A 45 -9.14 -37.61 14.34
CA ARG A 45 -9.66 -37.51 15.72
C ARG A 45 -8.63 -37.08 16.76
N ASP A 46 -7.40 -37.58 16.65
CA ASP A 46 -6.37 -37.43 17.68
C ASP A 46 -5.47 -36.18 17.45
N PHE A 47 -5.73 -35.40 16.39
CA PHE A 47 -4.90 -34.25 15.99
C PHE A 47 -5.55 -32.88 16.24
N GLY A 48 -6.67 -32.83 16.97
CA GLY A 48 -7.42 -31.58 17.20
C GLY A 48 -6.60 -30.42 17.78
N GLU A 49 -5.63 -30.69 18.66
CA GLU A 49 -4.73 -29.66 19.18
C GLU A 49 -3.82 -29.08 18.08
N TYR A 50 -3.32 -29.93 17.19
CA TYR A 50 -2.50 -29.51 16.06
C TYR A 50 -3.33 -28.74 15.03
N GLU A 51 -4.58 -29.14 14.79
CA GLU A 51 -5.52 -28.39 13.94
C GLU A 51 -5.71 -26.95 14.45
N GLN A 52 -5.95 -26.78 15.76
CA GLN A 52 -6.12 -25.45 16.36
C GLN A 52 -4.85 -24.60 16.25
N ARG A 53 -3.68 -25.19 16.52
CA ARG A 53 -2.39 -24.50 16.40
C ARG A 53 -2.13 -24.05 14.96
N LEU A 54 -2.44 -24.91 14.00
CA LEU A 54 -2.27 -24.63 12.57
C LEU A 54 -3.25 -23.55 12.08
N ALA A 55 -4.53 -23.64 12.46
CA ALA A 55 -5.53 -22.62 12.18
C ALA A 55 -5.11 -21.26 12.75
N ALA A 56 -4.62 -21.22 13.99
CA ALA A 56 -4.13 -19.99 14.60
C ALA A 56 -2.87 -19.45 13.90
N ALA A 57 -1.98 -20.32 13.42
CA ALA A 57 -0.79 -19.91 12.67
C ALA A 57 -1.17 -19.31 11.30
N PHE A 58 -2.09 -19.95 10.57
CA PHE A 58 -2.60 -19.41 9.30
C PHE A 58 -3.35 -18.10 9.50
N GLY A 59 -4.19 -17.97 10.54
CA GLY A 59 -4.85 -16.71 10.86
C GLY A 59 -3.85 -15.57 11.11
N ARG A 60 -2.81 -15.81 11.92
CA ARG A 60 -1.76 -14.80 12.15
C ARG A 60 -1.01 -14.41 10.87
N LEU A 61 -0.70 -15.39 10.01
CA LEU A 61 -0.05 -15.14 8.73
C LEU A 61 -0.95 -14.32 7.80
N HIS A 62 -2.21 -14.71 7.67
CA HIS A 62 -3.22 -14.02 6.89
C HIS A 62 -3.34 -12.55 7.33
N ASP A 63 -3.49 -12.30 8.63
CA ASP A 63 -3.61 -10.94 9.17
C ASP A 63 -2.35 -10.11 8.95
N ARG A 64 -1.17 -10.73 9.02
CA ARG A 64 0.10 -10.05 8.76
C ARG A 64 0.18 -9.59 7.30
N ILE A 65 -0.20 -10.44 6.36
CA ILE A 65 -0.19 -10.11 4.93
C ILE A 65 -1.21 -9.01 4.63
N ALA A 66 -2.43 -9.11 5.19
CA ALA A 66 -3.45 -8.08 5.04
C ALA A 66 -2.94 -6.70 5.49
N ARG A 67 -2.29 -6.63 6.66
CA ARG A 67 -1.68 -5.37 7.15
C ARG A 67 -0.56 -4.86 6.24
N GLN A 68 0.26 -5.74 5.68
CA GLN A 68 1.32 -5.31 4.76
C GLN A 68 0.76 -4.66 3.50
N ILE A 69 -0.31 -5.22 2.92
CA ILE A 69 -0.97 -4.64 1.74
C ILE A 69 -1.56 -3.27 2.08
N VAL A 70 -2.23 -3.14 3.23
CA VAL A 70 -2.78 -1.86 3.71
C VAL A 70 -1.68 -0.82 3.89
N ASN A 71 -0.56 -1.19 4.53
CA ASN A 71 0.56 -0.28 4.73
C ASN A 71 1.15 0.23 3.40
N VAL A 72 1.24 -0.62 2.38
CA VAL A 72 1.70 -0.22 1.04
C VAL A 72 0.74 0.80 0.42
N LYS A 73 -0.57 0.56 0.53
CA LYS A 73 -1.59 1.50 0.05
C LYS A 73 -1.49 2.86 0.74
N GLU A 74 -1.38 2.86 2.07
CA GLU A 74 -1.27 4.08 2.87
C GLU A 74 0.01 4.86 2.55
N ALA A 75 1.14 4.16 2.39
CA ALA A 75 2.40 4.78 1.99
C ALA A 75 2.31 5.40 0.59
N ALA A 76 1.64 4.73 -0.36
CA ALA A 76 1.42 5.26 -1.69
C ALA A 76 0.50 6.49 -1.69
N ALA A 77 -0.52 6.52 -0.84
CA ALA A 77 -1.40 7.66 -0.67
C ALA A 77 -0.69 8.87 -0.05
N ALA A 78 0.15 8.63 0.97
CA ALA A 78 0.96 9.68 1.58
C ALA A 78 1.96 10.27 0.56
N ALA A 79 2.62 9.42 -0.22
CA ALA A 79 3.52 9.87 -1.29
C ALA A 79 2.79 10.68 -2.38
N ASP A 80 1.54 10.33 -2.74
CA ASP A 80 0.77 11.11 -3.72
C ASP A 80 0.44 12.51 -3.19
N ALA A 81 0.13 12.61 -1.88
CA ALA A 81 -0.09 13.88 -1.22
C ALA A 81 1.17 14.77 -1.24
N ASP A 82 2.35 14.19 -0.97
CA ASP A 82 3.63 14.91 -1.03
C ASP A 82 3.95 15.37 -2.45
N VAL A 83 3.73 14.53 -3.46
CA VAL A 83 3.91 14.89 -4.88
C VAL A 83 2.95 16.02 -5.28
N ALA A 84 1.70 15.99 -4.80
CA ALA A 84 0.74 17.05 -5.05
C ALA A 84 1.17 18.38 -4.40
N LEU A 85 1.74 18.33 -3.20
CA LEU A 85 2.29 19.50 -2.51
C LEU A 85 3.48 20.10 -3.28
N ILE A 86 4.40 19.28 -3.76
CA ILE A 86 5.54 19.73 -4.58
C ILE A 86 5.04 20.46 -5.83
N ALA A 87 4.05 19.90 -6.53
CA ALA A 87 3.46 20.53 -7.70
C ALA A 87 2.82 21.89 -7.41
N ALA A 88 2.11 22.01 -6.27
CA ALA A 88 1.52 23.28 -5.85
C ALA A 88 2.59 24.35 -5.60
N VAL A 89 3.67 23.99 -4.90
CA VAL A 89 4.80 24.90 -4.64
C VAL A 89 5.49 25.34 -5.93
N ASP A 90 5.67 24.44 -6.90
CA ASP A 90 6.26 24.79 -8.20
C ASP A 90 5.40 25.78 -9.00
N VAL A 91 4.07 25.61 -8.97
CA VAL A 91 3.12 26.53 -9.61
C VAL A 91 3.16 27.91 -8.94
N ASP A 92 3.13 27.96 -7.61
CA ASP A 92 3.18 29.21 -6.84
C ASP A 92 4.48 29.98 -7.11
N ASN A 93 5.62 29.27 -7.13
CA ASN A 93 6.91 29.86 -7.47
C ASN A 93 6.91 30.42 -8.90
N ALA A 94 6.38 29.68 -9.88
CA ALA A 94 6.30 30.15 -11.25
C ALA A 94 5.42 31.40 -11.40
N GLY A 95 4.33 31.50 -10.63
CA GLY A 95 3.44 32.67 -10.59
C GLY A 95 4.10 33.91 -9.97
N GLY A 96 4.93 33.73 -8.93
CA GLY A 96 5.64 34.82 -8.24
C GLY A 96 6.73 35.51 -9.07
N PHE A 97 7.38 34.79 -9.99
CA PHE A 97 8.43 35.36 -10.86
C PHE A 97 7.90 35.97 -12.18
N GLY A 98 6.62 35.77 -12.52
CA GLY A 98 5.98 36.33 -13.72
C GLY A 98 5.37 37.73 -13.55
N GLY A 99 5.32 38.26 -12.32
CA GLY A 99 4.56 39.46 -11.95
C GLY A 99 5.34 40.77 -11.82
N GLN A 100 6.57 40.87 -12.34
CA GLN A 100 7.31 42.13 -12.44
C GLN A 100 7.75 42.41 -13.88
N ARG A 101 6.81 42.91 -14.69
CA ARG A 101 7.10 43.77 -15.84
C ARG A 101 6.02 44.83 -15.97
#